data_AF-A0A7S4M7D7-F1
#
_entry.id   AF-A0A7S4M7D7-F1
#
_cell.length_a   1.000
_cell.length_b   1.000
_cell.length_c   1.000
_cell.angle_alpha   90.00
_cell.angle_beta   90.00
_cell.angle_gamma   90.00
#
_symmetry.space_group_name_H-M   'P 1'
#
loop_
_entity.id
_entity.type
_entity.pdbx_description
1 polymer ?
#
loop_
_entity_poly.entity_id
_entity_poly.type
_entity_poly.pdbx_seq_one_letter_code
_entity_poly.pdbx_strand_id
1 'polypeptide(L)'
;MGYSLETDTTTSPPRFAHVSKVGIIGAGVAGLQQAERLIESGKEVTIFEKASEVGGVWRENYADFGLQVPRELYEFPAFPYPKDTHWDKFPKGPAVKEYIQSFARHFGIDKQIRFRTAVLALEQLSDSVEGLPTGECTRWSITHAPSGDASKTTTEVFDFVIVATGMYGFPPNVPFVRGREAFLGEVVHSFDFKDREQARSKRVVVVGGGKSAVDCAVASVNGGAKEVTLLFRQAHWPVPRYLINMIPFKYATYSRLGHALLPTHYDVSAFVWWLHALFTPLKWLVWRLVELLIQLQFRIPTEMVPTERIEIDVTASSDRSHTLHAALHTPKPARRFFPIVGRCSAGGRS
;
A
#
# COMPACT_ATOMS: atom_id res chain seq x y z
N MET A 1 -6.52 -9.92 20.26
CA MET A 1 -7.89 -9.41 20.47
C MET A 1 -7.72 -7.97 20.97
N GLY A 2 -7.71 -6.90 20.19
CA GLY A 2 -8.23 -6.66 18.85
C GLY A 2 -9.51 -5.84 18.93
N TYR A 3 -9.40 -4.61 19.45
CA TYR A 3 -10.43 -3.59 19.68
C TYR A 3 -11.66 -4.07 20.47
N SER A 4 -11.71 -3.69 21.74
CA SER A 4 -12.94 -3.75 22.51
C SER A 4 -13.96 -2.82 21.84
N LEU A 5 -15.04 -3.41 21.31
CA LEU A 5 -16.30 -2.73 21.02
C LEU A 5 -17.15 -2.63 22.29
N GLU A 6 -16.53 -2.67 23.48
CA GLU A 6 -17.23 -2.27 24.69
C GLU A 6 -17.59 -0.80 24.52
N THR A 7 -18.87 -0.57 24.26
CA THR A 7 -19.53 0.69 24.50
C THR A 7 -19.21 1.07 25.94
N ASP A 8 -18.25 1.96 26.11
CA ASP A 8 -17.94 2.58 27.38
C ASP A 8 -19.21 3.28 27.84
N THR A 9 -19.93 2.66 28.78
CA THR A 9 -21.18 3.17 29.37
C THR A 9 -20.90 4.26 30.42
N THR A 10 -19.79 4.97 30.30
CA THR A 10 -19.51 6.13 31.14
C THR A 10 -20.36 7.32 30.68
N THR A 11 -20.99 7.96 31.65
CA THR A 11 -22.01 9.03 31.56
C THR A 11 -21.52 10.36 30.96
N SER A 12 -20.40 10.37 30.24
CA SER A 12 -19.96 11.52 29.46
C SER A 12 -20.49 11.41 28.03
N PRO A 13 -20.95 12.50 27.41
CA PRO A 13 -21.29 12.45 25.99
C PRO A 13 -20.07 11.93 25.21
N PRO A 14 -20.28 11.07 24.20
CA PRO A 14 -19.16 10.52 23.45
C PRO A 14 -18.28 11.67 22.94
N ARG A 15 -16.96 11.52 23.05
CA ARG A 15 -15.95 12.56 22.79
C ARG A 15 -16.12 13.33 21.48
N PHE A 16 -16.83 12.75 20.51
CA PHE A 16 -17.10 13.32 19.18
C PHE A 16 -18.58 13.56 18.88
N ALA A 17 -19.43 13.67 19.91
CA ALA A 17 -20.87 13.96 19.74
C ALA A 17 -21.12 15.28 18.99
N HIS A 18 -20.23 16.26 19.16
CA HIS A 18 -20.30 17.57 18.51
C HIS A 18 -19.99 17.54 17.01
N VAL A 19 -19.33 16.49 16.51
CA VAL A 19 -18.91 16.40 15.10
C VAL A 19 -20.14 16.21 14.22
N SER A 20 -20.44 17.20 13.38
CA SER A 20 -21.52 17.14 12.40
C SER A 20 -20.99 17.20 10.97
N LYS A 21 -20.03 18.09 10.72
CA LYS A 21 -19.45 18.36 9.40
C LYS A 21 -18.02 17.84 9.30
N VAL A 22 -17.77 16.94 8.36
CA VAL A 22 -16.47 16.26 8.19
C VAL A 22 -15.89 16.54 6.81
N GLY A 23 -14.66 17.06 6.80
CA GLY A 23 -13.86 17.23 5.59
C GLY A 23 -12.97 16.01 5.36
N ILE A 24 -12.94 15.45 4.15
CA ILE A 24 -12.06 14.34 3.79
C ILE A 24 -11.14 14.80 2.65
N ILE A 25 -9.83 14.61 2.81
CA ILE A 25 -8.83 14.99 1.82
C ILE A 25 -8.39 13.74 1.05
N GLY A 26 -8.91 13.57 -0.17
CA GLY A 26 -8.61 12.47 -1.08
C GLY A 26 -9.76 11.46 -1.23
N ALA A 27 -10.12 11.16 -2.48
CA ALA A 27 -11.13 10.17 -2.86
C ALA A 27 -10.49 8.84 -3.33
N GLY A 28 -9.42 8.42 -2.64
CA GLY A 28 -8.87 7.08 -2.72
C GLY A 28 -9.64 6.08 -1.85
N VAL A 29 -9.19 4.82 -1.82
CA VAL A 29 -9.84 3.73 -1.04
C VAL A 29 -10.09 4.13 0.42
N ALA A 30 -9.11 4.74 1.08
CA ALA A 30 -9.24 5.18 2.48
C ALA A 30 -10.34 6.24 2.65
N GLY A 31 -10.35 7.28 1.83
CA GLY A 31 -11.33 8.37 1.93
C GLY A 31 -12.75 7.90 1.64
N LEU A 32 -12.91 7.05 0.62
CA LEU A 32 -14.21 6.47 0.27
C LEU A 32 -14.76 5.56 1.38
N GLN A 33 -13.92 4.72 1.98
CA GLN A 33 -14.34 3.85 3.09
C GLN A 33 -14.77 4.66 4.33
N GLN A 34 -14.07 5.76 4.64
CA GLN A 34 -14.46 6.63 5.75
C GLN A 34 -15.75 7.39 5.43
N ALA A 35 -15.88 7.93 4.22
CA ALA A 35 -17.08 8.63 3.78
C ALA A 35 -18.33 7.76 3.90
N GLU A 36 -18.24 6.51 3.47
CA GLU A 36 -19.34 5.55 3.53
C GLU A 36 -19.87 5.37 4.96
N ARG A 37 -18.99 5.09 5.93
CA ARG A 37 -19.35 4.95 7.35
C ARG A 37 -19.88 6.26 7.96
N LEU A 38 -19.28 7.39 7.60
CA LEU A 38 -19.69 8.69 8.13
C LEU A 38 -21.08 9.10 7.64
N ILE A 39 -21.36 8.90 6.35
CA ILE A 39 -22.68 9.15 5.75
C ILE A 39 -23.73 8.22 6.39
N GLU A 40 -23.40 6.93 6.57
CA GLU A 40 -24.28 5.97 7.25
C GLU A 40 -24.60 6.41 8.69
N SER A 41 -23.65 7.04 9.39
CA SER A 41 -23.86 7.61 10.72
C SER A 41 -24.51 9.00 10.75
N GLY A 42 -24.98 9.50 9.60
CA GLY A 42 -25.72 10.77 9.48
C GLY A 42 -24.84 12.03 9.52
N LYS A 43 -23.55 11.93 9.22
CA LYS A 43 -22.64 13.10 9.17
C LYS A 43 -22.69 13.78 7.81
N GLU A 44 -22.52 15.10 7.80
CA GLU A 44 -22.33 15.88 6.57
C GLU A 44 -20.88 15.73 6.13
N VAL A 45 -20.66 15.09 4.98
CA VAL A 45 -19.32 14.78 4.45
C VAL A 45 -19.05 15.60 3.21
N THR A 46 -17.89 16.26 3.14
CA THR A 46 -17.34 16.83 1.91
C THR A 46 -15.98 16.20 1.63
N ILE A 47 -15.79 15.64 0.44
CA ILE A 47 -14.51 15.07 0.00
C ILE A 47 -13.87 16.02 -1.01
N PHE A 48 -12.60 16.35 -0.81
CA PHE A 48 -11.79 17.10 -1.76
C PHE A 48 -10.87 16.16 -2.53
N GLU A 49 -10.99 16.11 -3.86
CA GLU A 49 -10.16 15.28 -4.72
C GLU A 49 -9.51 16.14 -5.82
N LYS A 50 -8.18 16.11 -5.89
CA LYS A 50 -7.40 16.87 -6.87
C LYS A 50 -7.57 16.34 -8.29
N ALA A 51 -7.88 15.05 -8.44
CA ALA A 51 -8.15 14.40 -9.72
C ALA A 51 -9.60 14.62 -10.18
N SER A 52 -9.89 14.25 -11.43
CA SER A 52 -11.23 14.30 -12.00
C SER A 52 -12.09 13.07 -11.72
N GLU A 53 -11.53 12.04 -11.09
CA GLU A 53 -12.19 10.76 -10.83
C GLU A 53 -11.70 10.17 -9.51
N VAL A 54 -12.51 9.30 -8.90
CA VAL A 54 -12.12 8.51 -7.72
C VAL A 54 -11.14 7.38 -8.08
N GLY A 55 -10.49 6.83 -7.06
CA GLY A 55 -9.66 5.61 -7.17
C GLY A 55 -8.24 5.77 -6.65
N GLY A 56 -7.77 7.00 -6.45
CA GLY A 56 -6.42 7.28 -5.93
C GLY A 56 -5.34 6.57 -6.74
N VAL A 57 -4.51 5.75 -6.08
CA VAL A 57 -3.42 4.97 -6.72
C VAL A 57 -3.89 3.98 -7.79
N TRP A 58 -5.18 3.64 -7.83
CA TRP A 58 -5.76 2.76 -8.83
C TRP A 58 -6.22 3.49 -10.10
N ARG A 59 -6.31 4.83 -10.05
CA ARG A 59 -6.65 5.64 -11.22
C ARG A 59 -5.58 5.51 -12.29
N GLU A 60 -4.32 5.61 -11.88
CA GLU A 60 -3.16 5.65 -12.77
C GLU A 60 -1.89 5.30 -11.99
N ASN A 61 -1.13 4.32 -12.48
CA ASN A 61 0.10 3.85 -11.86
C ASN A 61 1.10 3.39 -12.93
N TYR A 62 2.18 2.71 -12.54
CA TYR A 62 3.15 2.12 -13.49
C TYR A 62 2.48 1.14 -14.45
N ALA A 63 3.11 0.88 -15.60
CA ALA A 63 2.61 0.00 -16.64
C ALA A 63 2.21 -1.38 -16.10
N ASP A 64 1.09 -1.91 -16.60
CA ASP A 64 0.56 -3.24 -16.25
C ASP A 64 0.27 -3.50 -14.76
N PHE A 65 0.18 -2.44 -13.93
CA PHE A 65 -0.18 -2.56 -12.50
C PHE A 65 -1.49 -3.31 -12.26
N GLY A 66 -1.58 -3.99 -11.12
CA GLY A 66 -2.75 -4.78 -10.75
C GLY A 66 -2.63 -5.38 -9.35
N LEU A 67 -3.66 -6.12 -8.94
CA LEU A 67 -3.63 -6.82 -7.66
C LEU A 67 -2.66 -8.00 -7.68
N GLN A 68 -1.85 -8.08 -6.62
CA GLN A 68 -0.95 -9.20 -6.37
C GLN A 68 -1.60 -10.30 -5.51
N VAL A 69 -2.74 -9.97 -4.89
CA VAL A 69 -3.59 -10.88 -4.13
C VAL A 69 -4.91 -11.13 -4.88
N PRO A 70 -5.63 -12.23 -4.58
CA PRO A 70 -6.96 -12.41 -5.14
C PRO A 70 -7.88 -11.25 -4.77
N ARG A 71 -8.78 -10.88 -5.68
CA ARG A 71 -9.71 -9.75 -5.51
C ARG A 71 -10.53 -9.81 -4.22
N GLU A 72 -10.86 -11.00 -3.74
CA GLU A 72 -11.66 -11.18 -2.51
C GLU A 72 -10.90 -10.76 -1.23
N LEU A 73 -9.57 -10.59 -1.32
CA LEU A 73 -8.75 -10.02 -0.25
C LEU A 73 -8.59 -8.50 -0.37
N TYR A 74 -9.14 -7.89 -1.43
CA TYR A 74 -9.05 -6.46 -1.73
C TYR A 74 -10.43 -5.94 -2.16
N GLU A 75 -11.39 -6.06 -1.26
CA GLU A 75 -12.75 -5.54 -1.41
C GLU A 75 -13.13 -4.67 -0.21
N PHE A 76 -14.02 -3.71 -0.43
CA PHE A 76 -14.67 -2.98 0.64
C PHE A 76 -15.56 -3.95 1.43
N PRO A 77 -15.46 -4.01 2.77
CA PRO A 77 -16.23 -4.97 3.56
C PRO A 77 -17.75 -4.90 3.36
N ALA A 78 -18.28 -3.69 3.13
CA ALA A 78 -19.71 -3.46 2.87
C ALA A 78 -20.13 -3.68 1.41
N PHE A 79 -19.20 -3.98 0.51
CA PHE A 79 -19.46 -4.07 -0.92
C PHE A 79 -18.54 -5.07 -1.62
N PRO A 80 -18.81 -6.38 -1.51
CA PRO A 80 -18.09 -7.39 -2.27
C PRO A 80 -18.14 -7.09 -3.78
N TYR A 81 -17.20 -7.65 -4.54
CA TYR A 81 -17.21 -7.49 -6.00
C TYR A 81 -18.57 -7.91 -6.60
N PRO A 82 -19.24 -7.03 -7.38
CA PRO A 82 -20.54 -7.32 -7.98
C PRO A 82 -20.52 -8.58 -8.86
N LYS A 83 -21.56 -9.41 -8.76
CA LYS A 83 -21.67 -10.71 -9.46
C LYS A 83 -22.15 -10.60 -10.91
N ASP A 84 -22.76 -9.48 -11.26
CA ASP A 84 -23.25 -9.15 -12.59
C ASP A 84 -22.12 -8.80 -13.58
N THR A 85 -20.94 -8.49 -13.07
CA THR A 85 -19.74 -8.18 -13.86
C THR A 85 -18.70 -9.30 -13.70
N HIS A 86 -18.03 -9.67 -14.79
CA HIS A 86 -16.92 -10.61 -14.73
C HIS A 86 -15.65 -9.91 -14.23
N TRP A 87 -15.04 -10.46 -13.18
CA TRP A 87 -13.79 -9.96 -12.62
C TRP A 87 -12.74 -11.07 -12.61
N ASP A 88 -11.55 -10.76 -13.14
CA ASP A 88 -10.41 -11.66 -13.01
C ASP A 88 -10.08 -11.90 -11.54
N LYS A 89 -9.54 -13.08 -11.23
CA LYS A 89 -9.08 -13.40 -9.87
C LYS A 89 -8.03 -12.41 -9.36
N PHE A 90 -7.16 -11.93 -10.25
CA PHE A 90 -6.11 -10.94 -9.98
C PHE A 90 -6.26 -9.76 -10.95
N PRO A 91 -7.24 -8.88 -10.73
CA PRO A 91 -7.60 -7.85 -11.67
C PRO A 91 -6.48 -6.82 -11.86
N LYS A 92 -6.39 -6.29 -13.08
CA LYS A 92 -5.50 -5.18 -13.43
C LYS A 92 -6.07 -3.84 -12.95
N GLY A 93 -5.22 -2.82 -12.92
CA GLY A 93 -5.54 -1.48 -12.45
C GLY A 93 -6.90 -0.92 -12.91
N PRO A 94 -7.21 -0.94 -14.23
CA PRO A 94 -8.48 -0.44 -14.74
C PRO A 94 -9.72 -1.13 -14.14
N ALA A 95 -9.69 -2.45 -13.97
CA ALA A 95 -10.79 -3.19 -13.37
C ALA A 95 -10.93 -2.88 -11.87
N VAL A 96 -9.81 -2.73 -11.14
CA VAL A 96 -9.87 -2.30 -9.73
C VAL A 96 -10.43 -0.88 -9.61
N LYS A 97 -10.04 0.03 -10.53
CA LYS A 97 -10.61 1.38 -10.61
C LYS A 97 -12.13 1.33 -10.82
N GLU A 98 -12.59 0.53 -11.76
CA GLU A 98 -14.01 0.36 -12.07
C GLU A 98 -14.80 -0.13 -10.85
N TYR A 99 -14.27 -1.11 -10.12
CA TYR A 99 -14.86 -1.59 -8.88
C TYR A 99 -14.96 -0.47 -7.81
N ILE A 100 -13.91 0.31 -7.62
CA ILE A 100 -13.91 1.45 -6.69
C ILE A 100 -14.92 2.53 -7.11
N GLN A 101 -15.05 2.78 -8.41
CA GLN A 101 -16.05 3.72 -8.95
C GLN A 101 -17.47 3.19 -8.72
N SER A 102 -17.70 1.88 -8.87
CA SER A 102 -18.99 1.25 -8.56
C SER A 102 -19.34 1.33 -7.09
N PHE A 103 -18.37 1.16 -6.18
CA PHE A 103 -18.56 1.40 -4.75
C PHE A 103 -19.03 2.84 -4.47
N ALA A 104 -18.31 3.84 -5.00
CA ALA A 104 -18.65 5.24 -4.78
C ALA A 104 -20.06 5.60 -5.29
N ARG A 105 -20.47 5.07 -6.45
CA ARG A 105 -21.82 5.24 -7.01
C ARG A 105 -22.88 4.52 -6.18
N HIS A 106 -22.62 3.28 -5.74
CA HIS A 106 -23.58 2.46 -5.01
C HIS A 106 -24.05 3.14 -3.72
N PHE A 107 -23.12 3.75 -2.98
CA PHE A 107 -23.42 4.49 -1.75
C PHE A 107 -23.71 5.98 -1.96
N GLY A 108 -23.76 6.46 -3.21
CA GLY A 108 -23.99 7.88 -3.52
C GLY A 108 -22.92 8.84 -3.00
N ILE A 109 -21.71 8.34 -2.76
CA ILE A 109 -20.57 9.11 -2.23
C ILE A 109 -20.08 10.11 -3.28
N ASP A 110 -20.21 9.78 -4.55
CA ASP A 110 -19.85 10.63 -5.70
C ASP A 110 -20.41 12.05 -5.60
N LYS A 111 -21.63 12.20 -5.07
CA LYS A 111 -22.30 13.50 -4.86
C LYS A 111 -21.61 14.39 -3.80
N GLN A 112 -20.84 13.78 -2.90
CA GLN A 112 -20.13 14.48 -1.84
C GLN A 112 -18.69 14.88 -2.24
N ILE A 113 -18.26 14.53 -3.45
CA ILE A 113 -16.89 14.76 -3.92
C ILE A 113 -16.81 16.03 -4.75
N ARG A 114 -15.90 16.91 -4.35
CA ARG A 114 -15.44 18.04 -5.15
C ARG A 114 -14.19 17.62 -5.92
N PHE A 115 -14.40 17.19 -7.16
CA PHE A 115 -13.33 16.82 -8.07
C PHE A 115 -12.59 18.06 -8.59
N ARG A 116 -11.35 17.84 -9.04
CA ARG A 116 -10.44 18.89 -9.49
C ARG A 116 -10.27 19.98 -8.43
N THR A 117 -10.26 19.60 -7.16
CA THR A 117 -10.10 20.51 -6.03
C THR A 117 -8.90 20.07 -5.19
N ALA A 118 -7.85 20.87 -5.23
CA ALA A 118 -6.63 20.63 -4.46
C ALA A 118 -6.73 21.34 -3.11
N VAL A 119 -6.52 20.61 -2.02
CA VAL A 119 -6.34 21.20 -0.68
C VAL A 119 -4.90 21.72 -0.58
N LEU A 120 -4.78 23.00 -0.21
CA LEU A 120 -3.50 23.72 -0.12
C LEU A 120 -3.02 23.89 1.32
N ALA A 121 -3.96 24.07 2.27
CA ALA A 121 -3.65 24.20 3.69
C ALA A 121 -4.76 23.61 4.55
N LEU A 122 -4.34 23.13 5.73
CA LEU A 122 -5.20 22.66 6.81
C LEU A 122 -4.72 23.35 8.10
N GLU A 123 -5.58 24.15 8.72
CA GLU A 123 -5.22 24.88 9.95
C GLU A 123 -6.21 24.54 11.06
N GLN A 124 -5.70 24.37 12.27
CA GLN A 124 -6.53 24.18 13.44
C GLN A 124 -7.05 25.54 13.92
N LEU A 125 -8.35 25.66 14.15
CA LEU A 125 -8.98 26.87 14.67
C LEU A 125 -9.06 26.79 16.20
N SER A 126 -8.70 27.87 16.88
CA SER A 126 -8.65 27.96 18.35
C SER A 126 -9.99 28.37 18.99
N ASP A 127 -11.11 28.11 18.33
CA ASP A 127 -12.42 28.52 18.83
C ASP A 127 -12.92 27.56 19.90
N SER A 128 -13.38 28.09 21.03
CA SER A 128 -14.12 27.32 22.03
C SER A 128 -15.49 26.94 21.48
N VAL A 129 -15.79 25.64 21.42
CA VAL A 129 -17.13 25.14 21.07
C VAL A 129 -17.97 25.06 22.34
N GLU A 130 -19.19 25.62 22.29
CA GLU A 130 -20.12 25.63 23.41
C GLU A 130 -20.47 24.19 23.85
N GLY A 131 -20.29 23.88 25.14
CA GLY A 131 -20.53 22.54 25.69
C GLY A 131 -19.32 21.61 25.75
N LEU A 132 -18.13 22.03 25.27
CA LEU A 132 -16.86 21.34 25.51
C LEU A 132 -16.06 21.99 26.65
N PRO A 133 -15.24 21.24 27.41
CA PRO A 133 -14.36 21.81 28.43
C PRO A 133 -13.47 22.92 27.86
N THR A 134 -13.31 24.01 28.60
CA THR A 134 -12.48 25.16 28.24
C THR A 134 -11.04 24.70 27.91
N GLY A 135 -10.61 24.88 26.66
CA GLY A 135 -9.27 24.48 26.18
C GLY A 135 -9.24 23.42 25.09
N GLU A 136 -10.39 22.79 24.77
CA GLU A 136 -10.50 21.86 23.63
C GLU A 136 -11.05 22.58 22.39
N CYS A 137 -10.15 23.00 21.49
CA CYS A 137 -10.50 23.62 20.22
C CYS A 137 -10.59 22.55 19.11
N THR A 138 -11.78 22.37 18.54
CA THR A 138 -12.20 21.17 17.79
C THR A 138 -12.74 21.49 16.39
N ARG A 139 -12.20 22.51 15.71
CA ARG A 139 -12.55 22.79 14.31
C ARG A 139 -11.32 23.07 13.46
N TRP A 140 -11.47 22.83 12.17
CA TRP A 140 -10.41 22.89 11.18
C TRP A 140 -10.85 23.74 9.99
N SER A 141 -9.96 24.60 9.50
CA SER A 141 -10.14 25.26 8.22
C SER A 141 -9.41 24.48 7.12
N ILE A 142 -10.10 24.22 6.02
CA ILE A 142 -9.52 23.67 4.81
C ILE A 142 -9.50 24.78 3.76
N THR A 143 -8.31 25.17 3.35
CA THR A 143 -8.11 26.06 2.20
C THR A 143 -7.85 25.23 0.96
N HIS A 144 -8.69 25.40 -0.06
CA HIS A 144 -8.64 24.64 -1.30
C HIS A 144 -8.77 25.54 -2.53
N ALA A 145 -8.37 25.02 -3.69
CA ALA A 145 -8.44 25.72 -4.96
C ALA A 145 -8.68 24.73 -6.11
N PRO A 146 -9.08 25.20 -7.31
CA PRO A 146 -9.05 24.37 -8.50
C PRO A 146 -7.67 23.73 -8.72
N SER A 147 -7.66 22.45 -9.05
CA SER A 147 -6.43 21.67 -9.26
C SER A 147 -5.57 22.30 -10.37
N GLY A 148 -4.34 22.70 -10.03
CA GLY A 148 -3.44 23.38 -10.96
C GLY A 148 -3.57 24.90 -11.02
N ASP A 149 -4.52 25.51 -10.30
CA ASP A 149 -4.70 26.97 -10.24
C ASP A 149 -4.90 27.42 -8.79
N ALA A 150 -3.80 27.85 -8.15
CA ALA A 150 -3.80 28.35 -6.79
C ALA A 150 -4.29 29.81 -6.66
N SER A 151 -4.70 30.48 -7.75
CA SER A 151 -5.14 31.88 -7.71
C SER A 151 -6.55 32.07 -7.12
N LYS A 152 -7.38 31.02 -7.16
CA LYS A 152 -8.77 31.03 -6.69
C LYS A 152 -8.93 30.14 -5.46
N THR A 153 -8.47 30.63 -4.32
CA THR A 153 -8.56 29.92 -3.05
C THR A 153 -9.88 30.18 -2.34
N THR A 154 -10.48 29.13 -1.80
CA THR A 154 -11.65 29.17 -0.92
C THR A 154 -11.31 28.47 0.38
N THR A 155 -11.77 29.01 1.50
CA THR A 155 -11.58 28.41 2.83
C THR A 155 -12.92 28.04 3.43
N GLU A 156 -13.02 26.81 3.95
CA GLU A 156 -14.22 26.29 4.60
C GLU A 156 -13.88 25.64 5.94
N VAL A 157 -14.80 25.74 6.89
CA VAL A 157 -14.63 25.19 8.24
C VAL A 157 -15.36 23.86 8.38
N PHE A 158 -14.73 22.94 9.11
CA PHE A 158 -15.20 21.59 9.43
C PHE A 158 -14.97 21.27 10.91
N ASP A 159 -15.80 20.42 11.49
CA ASP A 159 -15.65 19.97 12.88
C ASP A 159 -14.57 18.88 12.99
N PHE A 160 -14.38 18.11 11.92
CA PHE A 160 -13.38 17.07 11.85
C PHE A 160 -12.80 16.95 10.45
N VAL A 161 -11.53 16.57 10.35
CA VAL A 161 -10.85 16.37 9.07
C VAL A 161 -10.15 15.03 9.03
N ILE A 162 -10.35 14.29 7.94
CA ILE A 162 -9.65 13.04 7.65
C ILE A 162 -8.68 13.26 6.50
N VAL A 163 -7.40 13.05 6.77
CA VAL A 163 -6.35 13.09 5.75
C VAL A 163 -6.23 11.71 5.11
N ALA A 164 -6.71 11.56 3.88
CA ALA A 164 -6.73 10.31 3.11
C ALA A 164 -5.90 10.40 1.81
N THR A 165 -4.81 11.18 1.84
CA THR A 165 -3.96 11.46 0.67
C THR A 165 -3.10 10.28 0.22
N GLY A 166 -2.98 9.25 1.06
CA GLY A 166 -2.11 8.09 0.83
C GLY A 166 -0.61 8.44 0.90
N MET A 167 0.23 7.43 0.68
CA MET A 167 1.70 7.52 0.80
C MET A 167 2.47 7.41 -0.52
N TYR A 168 1.80 7.00 -1.60
CA TYR A 168 2.42 6.75 -2.91
C TYR A 168 2.14 7.88 -3.92
N GLY A 169 2.07 9.12 -3.41
CA GLY A 169 1.81 10.32 -4.19
C GLY A 169 3.07 10.95 -4.78
N PHE A 170 2.89 12.09 -5.43
CA PHE A 170 3.96 12.96 -5.90
C PHE A 170 4.48 13.85 -4.74
N PRO A 171 5.78 14.22 -4.72
CA PRO A 171 6.84 13.80 -5.63
C PRO A 171 7.39 12.40 -5.32
N PRO A 172 7.81 11.62 -6.33
CA PRO A 172 8.49 10.36 -6.10
C PRO A 172 9.86 10.58 -5.45
N ASN A 173 10.31 9.62 -4.64
CA ASN A 173 11.65 9.63 -4.08
C ASN A 173 12.67 9.17 -5.14
N VAL A 174 13.42 10.12 -5.70
CA VAL A 174 14.52 9.86 -6.62
C VAL A 174 15.84 10.13 -5.91
N PRO A 175 16.61 9.09 -5.51
CA PRO A 175 17.86 9.30 -4.78
C PRO A 175 18.91 9.96 -5.67
N PHE A 176 19.74 10.82 -5.07
CA PHE A 176 20.91 11.36 -5.75
C PHE A 176 21.91 10.25 -6.08
N VAL A 177 22.38 10.22 -7.33
CA VAL A 177 23.41 9.28 -7.79
C VAL A 177 24.56 10.08 -8.38
N ARG A 178 25.75 9.93 -7.80
CA ARG A 178 26.97 10.59 -8.30
C ARG A 178 27.28 10.12 -9.72
N GLY A 179 27.55 11.05 -10.65
CA GLY A 179 27.85 10.72 -12.04
C GLY A 179 26.61 10.46 -12.90
N ARG A 180 25.40 10.69 -12.38
CA ARG A 180 24.14 10.53 -13.12
C ARG A 180 24.11 11.38 -14.38
N GLU A 181 24.69 12.58 -14.32
CA GLU A 181 24.81 13.53 -15.41
C GLU A 181 25.56 12.99 -16.64
N ALA A 182 26.48 12.03 -16.44
CA ALA A 182 27.21 11.40 -17.53
C ALA A 182 26.37 10.34 -18.28
N PHE A 183 25.25 9.89 -17.70
CA PHE A 183 24.38 8.91 -18.35
C PHE A 183 23.45 9.60 -19.36
N LEU A 184 23.77 9.40 -20.64
CA LEU A 184 23.05 9.96 -21.80
C LEU A 184 21.70 9.30 -22.08
N GLY A 185 21.39 8.21 -21.37
CA GLY A 185 20.10 7.53 -21.49
C GLY A 185 19.00 8.22 -20.69
N GLU A 186 17.77 7.86 -21.04
CA GLU A 186 16.58 8.26 -20.31
C GLU A 186 16.55 7.59 -18.92
N VAL A 187 16.21 8.36 -17.88
CA VAL A 187 15.89 7.79 -16.56
C VAL A 187 14.50 8.22 -16.19
N VAL A 188 13.70 7.22 -15.85
CA VAL A 188 12.28 7.34 -15.53
C VAL A 188 12.08 6.68 -14.17
N HIS A 189 11.43 7.38 -13.24
CA HIS A 189 10.99 6.74 -12.01
C HIS A 189 9.77 5.86 -12.31
N SER A 190 9.51 4.79 -11.55
CA SER A 190 8.34 3.92 -11.78
C SER A 190 7.01 4.68 -11.83
N PHE A 191 6.92 5.78 -11.09
CA PHE A 191 5.81 6.73 -11.12
C PHE A 191 5.49 7.22 -12.55
N ASP A 192 6.49 7.44 -13.40
CA ASP A 192 6.34 7.95 -14.77
C ASP A 192 6.41 6.85 -15.85
N PHE A 193 6.73 5.61 -15.48
CA PHE A 193 6.74 4.47 -16.38
C PHE A 193 5.32 3.94 -16.61
N LYS A 194 4.51 4.67 -17.38
CA LYS A 194 3.06 4.43 -17.56
C LYS A 194 2.72 3.42 -18.64
N ASP A 195 3.60 3.25 -19.62
CA ASP A 195 3.37 2.40 -20.78
C ASP A 195 4.59 1.52 -21.04
N ARG A 196 4.36 0.21 -21.17
CA ARG A 196 5.42 -0.74 -21.50
C ARG A 196 6.10 -0.43 -22.84
N GLU A 197 5.42 0.26 -23.75
CA GLU A 197 5.98 0.73 -25.01
C GLU A 197 7.18 1.66 -24.81
N GLN A 198 7.28 2.35 -23.67
CA GLN A 198 8.45 3.15 -23.30
C GLN A 198 9.74 2.33 -23.24
N ALA A 199 9.65 1.00 -23.07
CA ALA A 199 10.78 0.07 -23.05
C ALA A 199 11.14 -0.55 -24.42
N ARG A 200 10.30 -0.35 -25.45
CA ARG A 200 10.43 -1.02 -26.75
C ARG A 200 11.81 -0.78 -27.37
N SER A 201 12.46 -1.87 -27.78
CA SER A 201 13.77 -1.86 -28.43
C SER A 201 14.93 -1.24 -27.62
N LYS A 202 14.72 -0.92 -26.33
CA LYS A 202 15.75 -0.37 -25.43
C LYS A 202 16.46 -1.48 -24.65
N ARG A 203 17.62 -1.15 -24.08
CA ARG A 203 18.24 -1.94 -22.99
C ARG A 203 17.87 -1.25 -21.69
N VAL A 204 17.15 -1.94 -20.82
CA VAL A 204 16.53 -1.36 -19.63
C VAL A 204 17.25 -1.88 -18.39
N VAL A 205 17.64 -0.95 -17.51
CA VAL A 205 18.10 -1.28 -16.16
C VAL A 205 17.04 -0.80 -15.18
N VAL A 206 16.44 -1.72 -14.43
CA VAL A 206 15.46 -1.41 -13.39
C VAL A 206 16.17 -1.41 -12.04
N VAL A 207 16.13 -0.28 -11.34
CA VAL A 207 16.78 -0.11 -10.04
C VAL A 207 15.74 -0.26 -8.91
N GLY A 208 15.88 -1.32 -8.12
CA GLY A 208 15.00 -1.66 -7.02
C GLY A 208 14.70 -3.17 -6.96
N GLY A 209 14.40 -3.68 -5.75
CA GLY A 209 13.98 -5.07 -5.52
C GLY A 209 12.55 -5.19 -4.98
N GLY A 210 11.80 -4.08 -4.97
CA GLY A 210 10.41 -4.07 -4.52
C GLY A 210 9.44 -4.54 -5.60
N LYS A 211 8.18 -4.70 -5.20
CA LYS A 211 7.05 -5.11 -6.06
C LYS A 211 6.98 -4.32 -7.37
N SER A 212 6.98 -2.98 -7.30
CA SER A 212 6.91 -2.13 -8.50
C SER A 212 8.11 -2.32 -9.43
N ALA A 213 9.31 -2.60 -8.90
CA ALA A 213 10.49 -2.83 -9.72
C ALA A 213 10.38 -4.14 -10.51
N VAL A 214 9.91 -5.21 -9.86
CA VAL A 214 9.66 -6.49 -10.53
C VAL A 214 8.58 -6.34 -11.61
N ASP A 215 7.48 -5.65 -11.29
CA ASP A 215 6.40 -5.41 -12.25
C ASP A 215 6.87 -4.56 -13.45
N CYS A 216 7.66 -3.51 -13.21
CA CYS A 216 8.26 -2.70 -14.29
C CYS A 216 9.24 -3.50 -15.15
N ALA A 217 10.03 -4.40 -14.55
CA ALA A 217 10.94 -5.27 -15.30
C ALA A 217 10.17 -6.24 -16.21
N VAL A 218 9.12 -6.88 -15.68
CA VAL A 218 8.24 -7.76 -16.47
C VAL A 218 7.52 -6.98 -17.57
N ALA A 219 6.97 -5.81 -17.26
CA ALA A 219 6.36 -4.93 -18.25
C ALA A 219 7.35 -4.51 -19.33
N SER A 220 8.61 -4.23 -18.98
CA SER A 220 9.66 -3.90 -19.96
C SER A 220 9.98 -5.06 -20.91
N VAL A 221 10.03 -6.29 -20.39
CA VAL A 221 10.18 -7.50 -21.23
C VAL A 221 9.00 -7.63 -22.19
N ASN A 222 7.77 -7.52 -21.66
CA ASN A 222 6.54 -7.63 -22.46
C ASN A 222 6.39 -6.48 -23.49
N GLY A 223 6.95 -5.31 -23.20
CA GLY A 223 7.01 -4.16 -24.10
C GLY A 223 8.05 -4.28 -25.22
N GLY A 224 8.82 -5.38 -25.26
CA GLY A 224 9.79 -5.64 -26.32
C GLY A 224 11.15 -4.96 -26.09
N ALA A 225 11.58 -4.82 -24.83
CA ALA A 225 12.96 -4.46 -24.52
C ALA A 225 13.94 -5.51 -25.07
N LYS A 226 15.11 -5.08 -25.55
CA LYS A 226 16.18 -5.97 -26.04
C LYS A 226 16.85 -6.73 -24.89
N GLU A 227 16.97 -6.08 -23.75
CA GLU A 227 17.56 -6.64 -22.53
C GLU A 227 16.96 -5.92 -21.32
N VAL A 228 16.71 -6.66 -20.25
CA VAL A 228 16.26 -6.13 -18.97
C VAL A 228 17.18 -6.64 -17.86
N THR A 229 17.78 -5.72 -17.12
CA THR A 229 18.59 -6.02 -15.94
C THR A 229 17.91 -5.48 -14.70
N LEU A 230 17.68 -6.33 -13.71
CA LEU A 230 17.16 -5.92 -12.41
C LEU A 230 18.31 -5.75 -11.43
N LEU A 231 18.45 -4.55 -10.87
CA LEU A 231 19.49 -4.17 -9.93
C LEU A 231 18.87 -3.89 -8.55
N PHE A 232 19.23 -4.68 -7.55
CA PHE A 232 18.71 -4.51 -6.18
C PHE A 232 19.83 -4.66 -5.15
N ARG A 233 19.61 -4.05 -3.97
CA ARG A 233 20.56 -4.09 -2.84
C ARG A 233 20.48 -5.42 -2.07
N GLN A 234 19.27 -5.93 -1.91
CA GLN A 234 18.95 -7.12 -1.14
C GLN A 234 17.93 -7.94 -1.92
N ALA A 235 18.15 -9.26 -1.98
CA ALA A 235 17.17 -10.19 -2.54
C ALA A 235 16.02 -10.36 -1.53
N HIS A 236 14.80 -10.44 -2.05
CA HIS A 236 13.59 -10.78 -1.31
C HIS A 236 13.04 -12.11 -1.81
N TRP A 237 12.29 -12.83 -0.98
CA TRP A 237 11.70 -14.10 -1.37
C TRP A 237 10.65 -13.90 -2.47
N PRO A 238 10.76 -14.60 -3.62
CA PRO A 238 9.73 -14.56 -4.65
C PRO A 238 8.52 -15.38 -4.18
N VAL A 239 7.58 -14.72 -3.50
CA VAL A 239 6.38 -15.37 -3.00
C VAL A 239 5.45 -15.73 -4.18
N PRO A 240 5.16 -17.02 -4.42
CA PRO A 240 4.29 -17.40 -5.51
C PRO A 240 2.82 -17.18 -5.14
N ARG A 241 1.94 -17.07 -6.15
CA ARG A 241 0.49 -17.16 -5.93
C ARG A 241 0.07 -18.55 -5.44
N TYR A 242 0.77 -19.58 -5.90
CA TYR A 242 0.54 -20.99 -5.56
C TYR A 242 1.86 -21.69 -5.26
N LEU A 243 1.93 -22.36 -4.12
CA LEU A 243 3.04 -23.23 -3.75
C LEU A 243 2.87 -24.58 -4.46
N ILE A 244 3.91 -25.02 -5.18
CA ILE A 244 3.90 -26.24 -6.02
C ILE A 244 2.70 -26.26 -6.99
N ASN A 245 2.23 -25.09 -7.44
CA ASN A 245 1.04 -24.91 -8.28
C ASN A 245 -0.28 -25.51 -7.76
N MET A 246 -0.35 -25.92 -6.49
CA MET A 246 -1.54 -26.55 -5.91
C MET A 246 -2.15 -25.73 -4.78
N ILE A 247 -1.32 -25.25 -3.86
CA ILE A 247 -1.81 -24.61 -2.63
C ILE A 247 -1.73 -23.10 -2.79
N PRO A 248 -2.85 -22.36 -2.76
CA PRO A 248 -2.82 -20.90 -2.76
C PRO A 248 -1.98 -20.40 -1.58
N PHE A 249 -0.91 -19.67 -1.87
CA PHE A 249 0.02 -19.21 -0.82
C PHE A 249 -0.68 -18.26 0.17
N LYS A 250 -1.82 -17.67 -0.23
CA LYS A 250 -2.65 -16.87 0.66
C LYS A 250 -3.05 -17.59 1.95
N TYR A 251 -3.15 -18.91 1.97
CA TYR A 251 -3.51 -19.63 3.20
C TYR A 251 -2.37 -19.65 4.22
N ALA A 252 -1.12 -19.52 3.76
CA ALA A 252 0.05 -19.42 4.64
C ALA A 252 0.13 -18.05 5.35
N THR A 253 -0.42 -16.98 4.77
CA THR A 253 -0.26 -15.61 5.30
C THR A 253 -1.58 -14.90 5.65
N TYR A 254 -2.67 -15.18 4.95
CA TYR A 254 -4.00 -14.54 5.10
C TYR A 254 -5.05 -15.50 5.68
N SER A 255 -4.64 -16.36 6.62
CA SER A 255 -5.55 -17.18 7.42
C SER A 255 -5.18 -17.08 8.90
N ARG A 256 -6.12 -17.36 9.82
CA ARG A 256 -5.83 -17.35 11.27
C ARG A 256 -4.70 -18.33 11.63
N LEU A 257 -4.70 -19.51 11.01
CA LEU A 257 -3.65 -20.50 11.19
C LEU A 257 -2.31 -20.01 10.63
N GLY A 258 -2.29 -19.49 9.41
CA GLY A 258 -1.10 -18.94 8.78
C GLY A 258 -0.48 -17.81 9.60
N HIS A 259 -1.33 -16.92 10.12
CA HIS A 259 -0.89 -15.85 11.02
C HIS A 259 -0.34 -16.39 12.36
N ALA A 260 -0.92 -17.45 12.93
CA ALA A 260 -0.37 -18.10 14.12
C ALA A 260 1.03 -18.71 13.87
N LEU A 261 1.31 -19.10 12.63
CA LEU A 261 2.60 -19.61 12.18
C LEU A 261 3.64 -18.51 11.91
N LEU A 262 3.25 -17.24 11.75
CA LEU A 262 4.16 -16.10 11.63
C LEU A 262 4.77 -15.71 12.99
N PRO A 263 5.91 -15.01 13.03
CA PRO A 263 6.47 -14.46 14.27
C PRO A 263 5.42 -13.65 15.05
N THR A 264 5.49 -13.68 16.38
CA THR A 264 4.60 -12.88 17.23
C THR A 264 4.78 -11.39 16.97
N HIS A 265 3.67 -10.68 16.78
CA HIS A 265 3.66 -9.22 16.74
C HIS A 265 3.55 -8.63 18.16
N TYR A 266 3.69 -7.30 18.26
CA TYR A 266 3.61 -6.56 19.51
C TYR A 266 2.26 -6.77 20.22
N ASP A 267 2.25 -6.66 21.55
CA ASP A 267 1.06 -6.68 22.42
C ASP A 267 0.23 -7.99 22.43
N VAL A 268 0.90 -9.14 22.52
CA VAL A 268 0.24 -10.42 22.83
C VAL A 268 0.20 -10.70 24.34
N SER A 269 -0.87 -11.33 24.82
CA SER A 269 -0.97 -11.74 26.22
C SER A 269 0.10 -12.79 26.56
N ALA A 270 0.46 -12.90 27.85
CA ALA A 270 1.46 -13.87 28.32
C ALA A 270 1.11 -15.31 27.89
N PHE A 271 -0.17 -15.67 27.92
CA PHE A 271 -0.64 -16.97 27.46
C PHE A 271 -0.40 -17.21 25.95
N VAL A 272 -0.74 -16.21 25.12
CA VAL A 272 -0.52 -16.30 23.66
C VAL A 272 0.97 -16.35 23.34
N TRP A 273 1.78 -15.57 24.05
CA TRP A 273 3.24 -15.62 23.93
C TRP A 273 3.78 -17.01 24.26
N TRP A 274 3.32 -17.62 25.37
CA TRP A 274 3.73 -18.96 25.77
C TRP A 274 3.33 -20.01 24.72
N LEU A 275 2.13 -19.93 24.15
CA LEU A 275 1.71 -20.80 23.05
C LEU A 275 2.64 -20.67 21.84
N HIS A 276 2.99 -19.44 21.44
CA HIS A 276 3.92 -19.24 20.35
C HIS A 276 5.33 -19.77 20.65
N ALA A 277 5.80 -19.62 21.89
CA ALA A 277 7.07 -20.19 22.34
C ALA A 277 7.05 -21.73 22.23
N LEU A 278 6.01 -22.38 22.76
CA LEU A 278 5.82 -23.83 22.69
C LEU A 278 5.86 -24.37 21.25
N PHE A 279 5.20 -23.69 20.31
CA PHE A 279 5.14 -24.10 18.90
C PHE A 279 6.30 -23.59 18.03
N THR A 280 7.30 -22.92 18.60
CA THR A 280 8.44 -22.37 17.84
C THR A 280 9.14 -23.41 16.95
N PRO A 281 9.46 -24.64 17.42
CA PRO A 281 10.11 -25.65 16.57
C PRO A 281 9.25 -26.05 15.36
N LEU A 282 7.94 -26.20 15.55
CA LEU A 282 7.00 -26.53 14.48
C LEU A 282 6.92 -25.40 13.45
N LYS A 283 6.79 -24.15 13.92
CA LYS A 283 6.75 -22.96 13.06
C LYS A 283 8.03 -22.87 12.22
N TRP A 284 9.19 -23.06 12.84
CA TRP A 284 10.47 -23.08 12.15
C TRP A 284 10.49 -24.14 11.06
N LEU A 285 10.12 -25.39 11.38
CA LEU A 285 10.10 -26.49 10.41
C LEU A 285 9.20 -26.19 9.21
N VAL A 286 7.98 -25.70 9.46
CA VAL A 286 7.03 -25.34 8.40
C VAL A 286 7.63 -24.32 7.45
N TRP A 287 8.23 -23.24 7.97
CA TRP A 287 8.80 -22.21 7.11
C TRP A 287 10.08 -22.64 6.39
N ARG A 288 10.91 -23.50 6.99
CA ARG A 288 12.05 -24.11 6.28
C ARG A 288 11.59 -24.97 5.11
N LEU A 289 10.52 -25.74 5.29
CA LEU A 289 9.91 -26.52 4.20
C LEU A 289 9.37 -25.60 3.10
N VAL A 290 8.69 -24.51 3.47
CA VAL A 290 8.20 -23.52 2.50
C VAL A 290 9.35 -22.90 1.70
N GLU A 291 10.45 -22.51 2.35
CA GLU A 291 11.63 -21.98 1.65
C GLU A 291 12.22 -23.01 0.69
N LEU A 292 12.39 -24.25 1.12
CA LEU A 292 12.88 -25.33 0.26
C LEU A 292 11.99 -25.50 -0.97
N LEU A 293 10.68 -25.51 -0.79
CA LEU A 293 9.72 -25.62 -1.89
C LEU A 293 9.80 -24.45 -2.86
N ILE A 294 9.96 -23.21 -2.36
CA ILE A 294 10.11 -22.01 -3.20
C ILE A 294 11.44 -22.05 -3.96
N GLN A 295 12.54 -22.43 -3.30
CA GLN A 295 13.85 -22.58 -3.94
C GLN A 295 13.80 -23.61 -5.08
N LEU A 296 13.14 -24.76 -4.86
CA LEU A 296 12.96 -25.80 -5.87
C LEU A 296 12.04 -25.34 -7.01
N GLN A 297 10.92 -24.69 -6.69
CA GLN A 297 9.93 -24.22 -7.67
C GLN A 297 10.51 -23.17 -8.62
N PHE A 298 11.27 -22.20 -8.09
CA PHE A 298 11.87 -21.12 -8.88
C PHE A 298 13.32 -21.38 -9.32
N ARG A 299 13.91 -22.51 -8.91
CA ARG A 299 15.32 -22.87 -9.17
C ARG A 299 16.26 -21.73 -8.79
N ILE A 300 16.08 -21.19 -7.59
CA ILE A 300 16.82 -20.02 -7.09
C ILE A 300 18.30 -20.42 -6.92
N PRO A 301 19.25 -19.76 -7.60
CA PRO A 301 20.68 -19.98 -7.37
C PRO A 301 21.08 -19.64 -5.94
N THR A 302 22.09 -20.33 -5.40
CA THR A 302 22.55 -20.16 -4.02
C THR A 302 22.89 -18.70 -3.68
N GLU A 303 23.44 -17.95 -4.63
CA GLU A 303 23.79 -16.54 -4.51
C GLU A 303 22.59 -15.59 -4.49
N MET A 304 21.42 -16.04 -4.93
CA MET A 304 20.17 -15.27 -4.94
C MET A 304 19.22 -15.66 -3.80
N VAL A 305 19.57 -16.64 -2.97
CA VAL A 305 18.78 -16.99 -1.79
C VAL A 305 18.81 -15.80 -0.82
N PRO A 306 17.65 -15.22 -0.46
CA PRO A 306 17.61 -14.13 0.51
C PRO A 306 18.25 -14.55 1.84
N THR A 307 19.02 -13.65 2.44
CA THR A 307 19.68 -13.91 3.74
C THR A 307 18.69 -13.93 4.89
N GLU A 308 17.57 -13.25 4.74
CA GLU A 308 16.51 -13.21 5.74
C GLU A 308 15.53 -14.36 5.53
N ARG A 309 14.97 -14.86 6.63
CA ARG A 309 13.99 -15.93 6.61
C ARG A 309 12.66 -15.44 6.04
N ILE A 310 12.01 -16.29 5.25
CA ILE A 310 10.76 -15.92 4.56
C ILE A 310 9.68 -15.42 5.52
N GLU A 311 9.53 -16.02 6.70
CA GLU A 311 8.49 -15.64 7.67
C GLU A 311 8.69 -14.23 8.25
N ILE A 312 9.89 -13.68 8.13
CA ILE A 312 10.23 -12.31 8.51
C ILE A 312 10.11 -11.40 7.28
N ASP A 313 10.65 -11.82 6.14
CA ASP A 313 10.66 -11.03 4.91
C ASP A 313 9.24 -10.70 4.38
N VAL A 314 8.32 -11.67 4.44
CA VAL A 314 6.93 -11.48 3.97
C VAL A 314 6.12 -10.51 4.84
N THR A 315 6.56 -10.25 6.07
CA THR A 315 5.92 -9.31 7.00
C THR A 315 6.62 -7.95 7.03
N ALA A 316 7.91 -7.88 6.67
CA ALA A 316 8.75 -6.69 6.77
C ALA A 316 8.74 -5.77 5.53
N SER A 317 7.72 -5.85 4.66
CA SER A 317 7.72 -5.13 3.38
C SER A 317 7.50 -3.60 3.46
N SER A 318 7.45 -3.02 4.65
CA SER A 318 7.41 -1.58 4.85
C SER A 318 8.14 -1.21 6.15
N ASP A 319 9.30 -0.57 5.97
CA ASP A 319 10.02 0.22 6.96
C ASP A 319 10.93 -0.52 7.96
N ARG A 320 12.20 -0.66 7.57
CA ARG A 320 13.31 -1.09 8.44
C ARG A 320 14.15 0.08 8.97
N SER A 321 13.61 1.30 8.98
CA SER A 321 14.30 2.43 9.62
C SER A 321 14.10 2.47 11.15
N HIS A 322 13.12 1.76 11.70
CA HIS A 322 12.77 1.85 13.13
C HIS A 322 12.96 0.58 13.96
N THR A 323 13.23 -0.58 13.37
CA THR A 323 13.30 -1.88 14.09
C THR A 323 14.68 -2.21 14.70
N LEU A 324 15.65 -1.29 14.63
CA LEU A 324 17.03 -1.50 15.08
C LEU A 324 17.47 -0.63 16.27
N HIS A 325 16.54 -0.16 17.11
CA HIS A 325 16.89 0.58 18.33
C HIS A 325 16.95 -0.26 19.63
N ALA A 326 16.73 -1.57 19.58
CA ALA A 326 16.74 -2.42 20.79
C ALA A 326 17.81 -3.52 20.83
N ALA A 327 18.82 -3.51 19.95
CA ALA A 327 19.91 -4.50 20.02
C ALA A 327 21.29 -3.89 19.70
N LEU A 328 22.01 -3.57 20.78
CA LEU A 328 23.47 -3.57 20.92
C LEU A 328 24.29 -2.73 19.90
N HIS A 329 24.78 -1.59 20.40
CA HIS A 329 25.87 -0.83 19.82
C HIS A 329 27.12 -1.70 19.60
N THR A 330 27.41 -2.06 18.34
CA THR A 330 28.77 -2.19 17.82
C THR A 330 28.79 -1.76 16.34
N PRO A 331 29.64 -0.80 15.95
CA PRO A 331 29.75 -0.40 14.55
C PRO A 331 30.48 -1.50 13.76
N LYS A 332 29.80 -2.15 12.81
CA LYS A 332 30.46 -3.02 11.83
C LYS A 332 31.06 -2.16 10.70
N PRO A 333 32.29 -2.46 10.23
CA PRO A 333 32.95 -1.69 9.19
C PRO A 333 32.24 -1.87 7.84
N ALA A 334 32.23 -0.79 7.05
CA ALA A 334 31.68 -0.75 5.70
C ALA A 334 32.33 -1.81 4.79
N ARG A 335 31.58 -2.86 4.43
CA ARG A 335 31.99 -3.79 3.39
C ARG A 335 31.73 -3.16 2.03
N ARG A 336 32.71 -3.23 1.12
CA ARG A 336 32.51 -2.90 -0.31
C ARG A 336 31.41 -3.81 -0.87
N PHE A 337 30.35 -3.20 -1.39
CA PHE A 337 29.18 -3.88 -1.95
C PHE A 337 29.41 -4.17 -3.43
N PHE A 338 29.25 -5.43 -3.82
CA PHE A 338 29.08 -5.82 -5.22
C PHE A 338 27.58 -6.00 -5.50
N PRO A 339 27.03 -5.38 -6.55
CA PRO A 339 25.63 -5.56 -6.91
C PRO A 339 25.36 -6.99 -7.40
N ILE A 340 24.23 -7.57 -6.99
CA ILE A 340 23.74 -8.85 -7.52
C ILE A 340 22.99 -8.54 -8.82
N VAL A 341 23.39 -9.18 -9.91
CA VAL A 341 22.82 -8.98 -11.25
C VAL A 341 21.95 -10.19 -11.60
N GLY A 342 20.64 -9.99 -11.70
CA GLY A 342 19.72 -10.99 -12.23
C GLY A 342 19.35 -10.68 -13.68
N ARG A 343 19.57 -11.64 -14.59
CA ARG A 343 19.14 -11.54 -16.00
C ARG A 343 17.79 -12.25 -16.15
N CYS A 344 16.72 -11.51 -16.43
CA CYS A 344 15.44 -12.11 -16.80
C CYS A 344 15.50 -12.50 -18.29
N SER A 345 15.51 -13.80 -18.59
CA SER A 345 15.34 -14.29 -19.96
C SER A 345 13.86 -14.52 -20.26
N ALA A 346 13.41 -14.11 -21.44
CA ALA A 346 12.06 -14.41 -21.94
C ALA A 346 11.99 -15.91 -22.29
N GLY A 347 11.62 -16.74 -21.32
CA GLY A 347 11.26 -18.13 -21.55
C GLY A 347 9.86 -18.21 -22.15
N GLY A 348 9.75 -18.26 -23.48
CA GLY A 348 8.50 -18.57 -24.15
C GLY A 348 8.07 -20.00 -23.83
N ARG A 349 6.84 -20.17 -23.34
CA ARG A 349 6.04 -21.38 -23.54
C ARG A 349 4.60 -20.98 -23.80
N SER A 350 4.11 -21.51 -24.91
CA SER A 350 2.72 -21.60 -25.38
C SER A 350 1.76 -22.12 -24.33
#